data_AF-A0A1D8K5I4-F1
#
_entry.id   AF-A0A1D8K5I4-F1
#
_cell.length_a   1.000
_cell.length_b   1.000
_cell.length_c   1.000
_cell.angle_alpha   90.00
_cell.angle_beta   90.00
_cell.angle_gamma   90.00
#
_symmetry.space_group_name_H-M   'P 1'
#
loop_
_entity.id
_entity.type
_entity.pdbx_description
1 polymer ?
#
loop_
_entity_poly.entity_id
_entity_poly.type
_entity_poly.pdbx_seq_one_letter_code
_entity_poly.pdbx_strand_id
1 'polypeptide(L)' 'MRQVLIVHGWSDTSRSFRPLVEFLRAHGYQAVTLWLGDYISLDDDVRIVDVAKRLEAVVREKLAGGELVTPST' A
#
# COMPACT_ATOMS: atom_id res chain seq x y z
N MET A 1 3.67 12.76 13.92
CA MET A 1 4.22 12.22 12.65
C MET A 1 3.03 11.78 11.80
N ARG A 2 2.96 12.16 10.52
CA ARG A 2 1.81 11.85 9.64
C ARG A 2 2.20 10.72 8.69
N GLN A 3 1.45 9.62 8.72
CA GLN A 3 1.71 8.46 7.87
C GLN A 3 0.78 8.48 6.65
N VAL A 4 1.34 8.21 5.47
CA VAL A 4 0.59 8.11 4.22
C VAL A 4 0.82 6.74 3.61
N LEU A 5 -0.28 6.02 3.38
CA LEU A 5 -0.31 4.71 2.78
C LEU A 5 -0.72 4.84 1.31
N ILE A 6 0.16 4.44 0.39
CA ILE A 6 -0.13 4.51 -1.04
C ILE A 6 -0.41 3.11 -1.55
N VAL A 7 -1.61 2.92 -2.10
CA VAL A 7 -2.06 1.67 -2.71
C VAL A 7 -2.07 1.86 -4.21
N HIS A 8 -1.32 1.04 -4.96
CA HIS A 8 -1.34 1.08 -6.42
C HIS A 8 -2.56 0.33 -6.98
N GLY A 9 -2.94 0.69 -8.22
CA GLY A 9 -4.05 0.06 -8.93
C GLY A 9 -3.66 -1.21 -9.70
N TRP A 10 -4.69 -1.82 -10.30
CA TRP A 10 -4.59 -2.95 -11.24
C TRP A 10 -3.73 -2.59 -12.47
N SER A 11 -2.92 -3.53 -12.94
CA SER A 11 -1.95 -3.35 -14.03
C SER A 11 -0.85 -2.29 -13.80
N ASP A 12 -0.67 -1.86 -12.55
CA ASP A 12 0.39 -0.93 -12.17
C ASP A 12 1.43 -1.61 -11.29
N THR A 13 2.64 -1.05 -11.26
CA THR A 13 3.71 -1.50 -10.35
C THR A 13 3.99 -0.43 -9.31
N SER A 14 4.50 -0.84 -8.15
CA SER A 14 4.93 0.07 -7.07
C SER A 14 5.92 1.15 -7.54
N ARG A 15 6.59 0.93 -8.68
CA ARG A 15 7.52 1.87 -9.31
C ARG A 15 6.87 3.17 -9.77
N SER A 16 5.59 3.18 -10.11
CA SER A 16 4.86 4.34 -10.64
C SER A 16 4.66 5.45 -9.61
N PHE A 17 4.66 5.10 -8.31
CA PHE A 17 4.44 6.05 -7.23
C PHE A 17 5.72 6.62 -6.61
N ARG A 18 6.91 6.25 -7.12
CA ARG A 18 8.18 6.75 -6.61
C ARG A 18 8.26 8.29 -6.55
N PRO A 19 7.87 9.05 -7.60
CA PRO A 19 7.88 10.51 -7.53
C PRO A 19 6.99 11.07 -6.40
N LEU A 20 5.82 10.46 -6.17
CA LEU A 20 4.90 10.88 -5.11
C LEU A 20 5.44 10.56 -3.72
N VAL A 21 6.08 9.40 -3.54
CA VAL A 21 6.74 9.02 -2.28
C VAL A 21 7.83 10.03 -1.92
N GLU A 22 8.68 10.38 -2.88
CA GLU A 22 9.75 11.36 -2.67
C GLU A 22 9.19 12.75 -2.33
N PHE A 23 8.14 13.19 -3.04
CA PHE A 23 7.44 14.43 -2.73
C PHE A 23 6.91 14.44 -1.28
N LEU A 24 6.24 13.38 -0.84
CA LEU A 24 5.66 13.31 0.51
C LEU A 24 6.75 13.29 1.59
N ARG A 25 7.85 12.56 1.36
CA ARG A 25 9.00 12.54 2.28
C ARG A 25 9.64 13.91 2.41
N ALA A 26 9.78 14.65 1.31
CA ALA A 26 10.29 16.02 1.32
C ALA A 26 9.41 16.98 2.16
N HIS A 27 8.13 16.65 2.37
CA HIS A 27 7.19 17.41 3.18
C HIS A 27 6.98 16.84 4.60
N GLY A 28 7.86 15.95 5.06
CA GLY A 28 7.86 15.43 6.44
C GLY A 28 6.83 14.33 6.71
N TYR A 29 6.32 13.67 5.66
CA TYR A 29 5.45 12.50 5.79
C TYR A 29 6.26 11.21 5.79
N GLN A 30 5.82 10.24 6.57
CA GLN A 30 6.28 8.86 6.45
C GLN A 30 5.41 8.17 5.38
N ALA A 31 5.92 8.13 4.15
CA ALA A 31 5.26 7.48 3.02
C ALA A 31 5.75 6.03 2.87
N VAL A 32 4.81 5.08 2.89
CA VAL A 32 5.06 3.64 2.69
C VAL A 32 4.19 3.16 1.53
N THR A 33 4.81 2.54 0.52
CA THR A 33 4.10 1.94 -0.60
C THR A 33 3.63 0.53 -0.23
N LEU A 34 2.35 0.27 -0.41
CA LEU A 34 1.80 -1.08 -0.35
C LEU A 34 1.81 -1.71 -1.73
N TRP A 35 2.60 -2.77 -1.88
CA TRP A 35 2.48 -3.67 -3.02
C TRP A 35 1.47 -4.76 -2.66
N LEU A 36 0.32 -4.77 -3.34
CA LEU A 36 -0.71 -5.78 -3.12
C LEU A 36 -0.42 -7.07 -3.91
N GLY A 37 0.63 -7.08 -4.74
CA GLY A 37 1.04 -8.18 -5.59
C GLY A 37 1.05 -7.77 -7.06
N ASP A 38 1.95 -8.36 -7.84
CA ASP A 38 1.84 -8.39 -9.30
C ASP A 38 0.81 -9.51 -9.60
N TYR A 39 -0.44 -9.14 -9.81
CA TYR A 39 -1.44 -10.10 -10.26
C TYR A 39 -0.95 -10.66 -11.60
N ILE A 40 -0.57 -11.94 -11.61
CA ILE A 40 -0.19 -12.66 -12.83
C ILE A 40 -1.44 -12.65 -13.71
N SER A 41 -1.45 -11.76 -14.69
CA SER A 41 -2.53 -11.61 -15.65
C SER A 41 -2.81 -12.96 -16.31
N LEU A 42 -4.02 -13.48 -16.08
CA LEU A 42 -4.77 -14.47 -16.88
C LEU A 42 -5.93 -15.09 -16.06
N ASP A 43 -6.01 -14.83 -14.75
CA ASP A 43 -7.13 -15.30 -13.90
C ASP A 43 -8.14 -14.15 -13.70
N ASP A 44 -9.23 -14.16 -14.47
CA ASP A 44 -10.29 -13.13 -14.46
C ASP A 44 -11.20 -13.21 -13.22
N ASP A 45 -10.96 -14.13 -12.29
CA ASP A 45 -11.81 -14.38 -11.11
C ASP A 45 -11.41 -13.59 -9.85
N VAL A 46 -10.60 -12.53 -9.98
CA VAL A 46 -10.27 -11.65 -8.85
C VAL A 46 -11.45 -10.74 -8.52
N ARG A 47 -12.04 -10.92 -7.34
CA ARG A 47 -13.14 -10.06 -6.87
C ARG A 47 -12.61 -8.95 -5.96
N ILE A 48 -13.40 -7.89 -5.80
CA ILE A 48 -13.10 -6.78 -4.86
C ILE A 48 -12.82 -7.30 -3.44
N VAL A 49 -13.51 -8.37 -3.02
CA VAL A 49 -13.31 -8.99 -1.71
C VAL A 49 -11.90 -9.58 -1.54
N ASP A 50 -11.27 -10.04 -2.60
CA ASP A 50 -9.93 -10.64 -2.56
C ASP A 50 -8.87 -9.53 -2.43
N VAL A 51 -9.07 -8.39 -3.10
CA VAL A 51 -8.26 -7.18 -2.92
C VAL A 51 -8.39 -6.63 -1.50
N ALA A 52 -9.62 -6.58 -0.96
CA ALA A 52 -9.86 -6.11 0.41
C ALA A 52 -9.16 -6.99 1.46
N LYS A 53 -9.26 -8.32 1.32
CA LYS A 53 -8.54 -9.28 2.19
C LYS A 53 -7.03 -9.09 2.12
N ARG A 54 -6.49 -8.90 0.90
CA ARG A 54 -5.05 -8.68 0.75
C ARG A 54 -4.61 -7.35 1.38
N LEU A 55 -5.38 -6.29 1.18
CA LEU A 55 -5.14 -4.99 1.82
C LEU A 55 -5.13 -5.13 3.36
N GLU A 56 -6.13 -5.79 3.93
CA GLU A 56 -6.19 -6.03 5.37
C GLU A 56 -4.95 -6.79 5.88
N ALA A 57 -4.58 -7.89 5.21
CA ALA A 57 -3.42 -8.69 5.59
C ALA A 57 -2.13 -7.86 5.62
N VAL A 58 -1.85 -7.08 4.56
CA VAL A 58 -0.61 -6.30 4.51
C VAL A 58 -0.60 -5.15 5.53
N VAL A 59 -1.75 -4.52 5.79
CA VAL A 59 -1.86 -3.50 6.84
C VAL A 59 -1.55 -4.12 8.21
N ARG A 60 -2.10 -5.31 8.51
CA ARG A 60 -1.81 -6.02 9.77
C ARG A 60 -0.34 -6.41 9.89
N GLU A 61 0.27 -6.94 8.83
CA GLU A 61 1.70 -7.27 8.78
C GLU A 61 2.56 -6.04 9.11
N LYS A 62 2.25 -4.89 8.50
CA LYS A 62 3.01 -3.65 8.73
C LYS A 62 2.79 -3.00 10.09
N LEU A 63 1.59 -3.15 10.67
CA LEU A 63 1.33 -2.76 12.05
C LEU A 63 2.12 -3.65 13.02
N ALA A 64 2.12 -4.97 12.82
CA ALA A 64 2.87 -5.91 13.64
C ALA A 64 4.39 -5.68 13.53
N GLY A 65 4.88 -5.30 12.35
CA GLY A 65 6.29 -4.94 12.10
C GLY A 65 6.68 -3.53 12.58
N GLY A 66 5.74 -2.72 13.08
CA GLY A 66 6.00 -1.35 13.55
C GLY A 66 6.27 -0.33 12.43
N GLU A 67 6.12 -0.71 11.16
CA GLU A 67 6.23 0.21 10.01
C GLU A 67 5.04 1.17 9.94
N LEU A 68 3.86 0.69 10.34
CA LEU A 68 2.64 1.48 10.50
C LEU A 68 2.29 1.59 11.98
N VAL A 69 1.64 2.69 12.33
CA VAL A 69 1.09 2.92 13.66
C VAL A 69 -0.42 3.15 13.50
N THR A 70 -1.22 2.60 14.40
CA THR A 70 -2.66 2.90 14.43
C THR A 70 -2.87 4.39 14.66
N PRO A 71 -3.74 5.06 13.88
CA PRO A 71 -4.07 6.46 14.13
C PRO A 71 -4.63 6.63 15.55
N SER A 72 -4.07 7.55 16.32
CA SER A 72 -4.68 8.00 17.59
C SER A 72 -5.92 8.82 17.26
N THR A 73 -7.09 8.38 17.73
CA THR A 73 -8.34 9.17 17.68
C THR A 73 -8.21 10.49 18.42
#